data_AF-A0A158QYQ1-F1
#
_entry.id   AF-A0A158QYQ1-F1
#
_cell.length_a   1.000
_cell.length_b   1.000
_cell.length_c   1.000
_cell.angle_alpha   90.00
_cell.angle_beta   90.00
_cell.angle_gamma   90.00
#
_symmetry.space_group_name_H-M   'P 1'
#
loop_
_entity.id
_entity.type
_entity.pdbx_description
1 polymer ?
#
loop_
_entity_poly.entity_id
_entity_poly.type
_entity_poly.pdbx_seq_one_letter_code
_entity_poly.pdbx_strand_id
1 'polypeptide(L)'
;EHCFKVSHKCYEHCADCPDVCYNGTNAEKEACIADSQPYFYSSAMEYRPFCDEFYRAYFLGRFRFSSTTIQYLGVLLGNCFAGILADRYGRRLILLLALAFGIPDLVLSAVFVSLPVFYAFRFLVGISIAATMTVGWAYCAEMISARHRFKLRTFTSWVAYEWRLATYYHAILSLGAVLAVFILPESPLWLKSKGYYSREADARKRLALINGLEYKKGVGNALQFM
;
A
#
# COMPACT_ATOMS: atom_id res chain seq x y z
N GLU A 1 22.08 10.00 -28.01
CA GLU A 1 22.00 10.80 -26.76
C GLU A 1 21.18 10.10 -25.66
N HIS A 2 21.40 8.82 -25.40
CA HIS A 2 20.85 8.14 -24.21
C HIS A 2 22.01 7.54 -23.43
N CYS A 3 22.82 8.43 -22.87
CA CYS A 3 24.01 8.08 -22.12
C CYS A 3 23.82 8.42 -20.65
N PHE A 4 23.91 7.41 -19.77
CA PHE A 4 23.78 7.56 -18.33
C PHE A 4 25.01 7.01 -17.62
N LYS A 5 25.67 7.83 -16.82
CA LYS A 5 26.73 7.39 -15.91
C LYS A 5 26.09 7.07 -14.56
N VAL A 6 26.23 5.83 -14.10
CA VAL A 6 25.76 5.43 -12.77
C VAL A 6 26.90 5.59 -11.77
N SER A 7 26.81 6.62 -10.93
CA SER A 7 27.77 6.87 -9.84
C SER A 7 27.04 6.89 -8.51
N HIS A 8 27.41 6.05 -7.54
CA HIS A 8 26.77 6.00 -6.22
C HIS A 8 25.22 5.91 -6.24
N LYS A 9 24.65 5.14 -7.19
CA LYS A 9 23.19 5.00 -7.45
C LYS A 9 22.48 6.26 -7.99
N CYS A 10 23.24 7.26 -8.40
CA CYS A 10 22.75 8.40 -9.16
C CYS A 10 22.83 8.10 -10.66
N TYR A 11 21.77 8.41 -11.41
CA TYR A 11 21.73 8.35 -12.87
C TYR A 11 21.95 9.76 -13.42
N GLU A 12 23.14 10.03 -13.94
CA GLU A 12 23.51 11.33 -14.52
C GLU A 12 23.69 11.21 -16.03
N HIS A 13 23.19 12.21 -16.77
CA HIS A 13 23.52 12.32 -18.19
C HIS A 13 25.01 12.66 -18.34
N CYS A 14 25.72 11.83 -19.11
CA CYS A 14 27.15 11.98 -19.33
C CYS A 14 27.38 12.32 -20.80
N ALA A 15 27.95 13.51 -21.06
CA ALA A 15 28.29 13.95 -22.41
C ALA A 15 29.53 13.23 -22.97
N ASP A 16 30.48 12.85 -22.11
CA ASP A 16 31.78 12.28 -22.50
C ASP A 16 31.83 10.74 -22.48
N CYS A 17 30.72 10.09 -22.19
CA CYS A 17 30.66 8.63 -22.06
C CYS A 17 30.38 7.99 -23.43
N PRO A 18 31.02 6.85 -23.76
CA PRO A 18 30.78 6.18 -25.05
C PRO A 18 29.31 5.79 -25.19
N ASP A 19 28.70 6.14 -26.32
CA ASP A 19 27.28 5.84 -26.60
C ASP A 19 27.11 4.31 -26.59
N VAL A 20 26.29 3.82 -25.66
CA VAL A 20 26.02 2.38 -25.47
C VAL A 20 25.39 1.77 -26.72
N CYS A 21 24.59 2.59 -27.42
CA CYS A 21 23.99 2.24 -28.70
C CYS A 21 24.82 2.84 -29.83
N TYR A 22 25.65 1.99 -30.45
CA TYR A 22 26.45 2.31 -31.62
C TYR A 22 25.60 2.87 -32.77
N ASN A 23 26.22 3.65 -33.67
CA ASN A 23 25.56 4.16 -34.89
C ASN A 23 25.37 3.04 -35.94
N GLY A 24 24.38 2.18 -35.70
CA GLY A 24 23.79 1.28 -36.69
C GLY A 24 22.67 1.96 -37.50
N THR A 25 21.83 1.17 -38.16
CA THR A 25 20.60 1.69 -38.78
C THR A 25 19.66 2.30 -37.73
N ASN A 26 18.77 3.22 -38.12
CA ASN A 26 17.84 3.86 -37.17
C ASN A 26 17.01 2.83 -36.37
N ALA A 27 16.64 1.71 -36.98
CA ALA A 27 15.88 0.63 -36.33
C ALA A 27 16.70 -0.12 -35.26
N GLU A 28 17.98 -0.42 -35.53
CA GLU A 28 18.86 -1.08 -34.54
C GLU A 28 19.19 -0.15 -33.38
N LYS A 29 19.31 1.15 -33.66
CA LYS A 29 19.51 2.18 -32.65
C LYS A 29 18.29 2.31 -31.74
N GLU A 30 17.08 2.32 -32.29
CA GLU A 30 15.83 2.34 -31.51
C GLU A 30 15.65 1.08 -30.66
N ALA A 31 15.98 -0.10 -31.20
CA ALA A 31 15.93 -1.37 -30.46
C ALA A 31 16.92 -1.40 -29.29
N CYS A 32 18.16 -0.92 -29.51
CA CYS A 32 19.16 -0.80 -28.46
C CYS A 32 18.76 0.21 -27.38
N ILE A 33 18.16 1.34 -27.78
CA ILE A 33 17.64 2.34 -26.84
C ILE A 33 16.55 1.72 -25.97
N ALA A 34 15.61 0.97 -26.56
CA ALA A 34 14.55 0.29 -25.83
C ALA A 34 15.09 -0.73 -24.81
N ASP A 35 16.15 -1.46 -25.15
CA ASP A 35 16.79 -2.44 -24.25
C ASP A 35 17.62 -1.78 -23.14
N SER A 36 18.18 -0.59 -23.42
CA SER A 36 19.01 0.17 -22.48
C SER A 36 18.19 1.05 -21.52
N GLN A 37 16.89 1.25 -21.76
CA GLN A 37 16.03 1.97 -20.83
C GLN A 37 15.78 1.15 -19.56
N PRO A 38 15.72 1.81 -18.37
CA PRO A 38 15.39 1.11 -17.14
C PRO A 38 13.97 0.54 -17.21
N TYR A 39 13.82 -0.76 -16.90
CA TYR A 39 12.52 -1.46 -16.88
C TYR A 39 11.44 -0.77 -16.02
N PHE A 40 11.85 0.02 -15.01
CA PHE A 40 10.96 0.75 -14.12
C PHE A 40 11.48 2.15 -13.81
N TYR A 41 10.71 3.17 -14.14
CA TYR A 41 11.01 4.54 -13.76
C TYR A 41 10.61 4.79 -12.31
N SER A 42 11.60 4.92 -11.43
CA SER A 42 11.41 5.04 -9.98
C SER A 42 11.51 6.48 -9.47
N SER A 43 10.84 6.78 -8.36
CA SER A 43 10.93 8.09 -7.68
C SER A 43 12.36 8.52 -7.32
N ALA A 44 13.29 7.57 -7.17
CA ALA A 44 14.71 7.85 -6.92
C ALA A 44 15.43 8.41 -8.16
N MET A 45 15.01 8.02 -9.36
CA MET A 45 15.57 8.55 -10.61
C MET A 45 15.03 9.94 -10.93
N GLU A 46 13.79 10.22 -10.52
CA GLU A 46 13.15 11.51 -10.75
C GLU A 46 13.65 12.60 -9.80
N TYR A 47 13.57 12.36 -8.49
CA TYR A 47 13.97 13.38 -7.51
C TYR A 47 15.47 13.44 -7.26
N ARG A 48 16.23 12.52 -7.87
CA ARG A 48 17.69 12.45 -7.79
C ARG A 48 18.30 12.68 -6.39
N PRO A 49 17.73 12.13 -5.29
CA PRO A 49 18.24 12.37 -3.94
C PRO A 49 19.64 11.77 -3.70
N PHE A 50 20.13 10.94 -4.64
CA PHE A 50 21.49 10.38 -4.65
C PHE A 50 22.51 11.28 -5.33
N CYS A 51 22.06 12.19 -6.20
CA CYS A 51 22.92 13.09 -6.97
C CYS A 51 23.17 14.40 -6.21
N ASP A 52 22.14 14.93 -5.55
CA ASP A 52 22.23 16.21 -4.84
C ASP A 52 23.06 16.11 -3.55
N GLU A 53 24.11 16.93 -3.48
CA GLU A 53 25.01 17.01 -2.33
C GLU A 53 24.29 17.53 -1.07
N PHE A 54 23.33 18.44 -1.24
CA PHE A 54 22.46 18.94 -0.17
C PHE A 54 21.67 17.81 0.50
N TYR A 55 20.99 16.95 -0.28
CA TYR A 55 20.25 15.82 0.28
C TYR A 55 21.17 14.70 0.78
N ARG A 56 22.40 14.57 0.24
CA ARG A 56 23.45 13.72 0.81
C ARG A 56 23.93 14.20 2.18
N ALA A 57 24.02 15.50 2.40
CA ALA A 57 24.54 16.10 3.63
C ALA A 57 23.47 16.29 4.72
N TYR A 58 22.26 16.74 4.34
CA TYR A 58 21.18 17.09 5.28
C TYR A 58 20.55 15.84 5.94
N PHE A 59 20.53 14.70 5.26
CA PHE A 59 20.07 13.42 5.82
C PHE A 59 21.13 12.71 6.68
N LEU A 60 21.89 13.48 7.48
CA LEU A 60 22.88 13.03 8.48
C LEU A 60 23.94 12.10 7.89
N GLY A 61 25.18 12.58 7.74
CA GLY A 61 26.35 11.95 7.08
C GLY A 61 26.77 10.52 7.49
N ARG A 62 25.93 9.75 8.18
CA ARG A 62 26.07 8.32 8.48
C ARG A 62 24.80 7.48 8.26
N PHE A 63 23.59 8.07 8.23
CA PHE A 63 22.32 7.35 8.11
C PHE A 63 21.50 7.83 6.91
N ARG A 64 21.67 7.15 5.77
CA ARG A 64 20.96 7.49 4.54
C ARG A 64 19.49 7.04 4.61
N PHE A 65 18.58 7.97 4.88
CA PHE A 65 17.15 7.70 4.88
C PHE A 65 16.61 7.65 3.45
N SER A 66 16.19 6.45 3.02
CA SER A 66 15.42 6.27 1.79
C SER A 66 13.95 6.63 2.05
N SER A 67 13.21 6.92 0.98
CA SER A 67 11.73 7.01 1.02
C SER A 67 11.12 5.78 1.71
N THR A 68 11.68 4.59 1.46
CA THR A 68 11.25 3.34 2.10
C THR A 68 11.53 3.30 3.60
N THR A 69 12.68 3.81 4.05
CA THR A 69 13.02 3.88 5.47
C THR A 69 12.04 4.75 6.22
N ILE A 70 11.71 5.93 5.66
CA ILE A 70 10.75 6.86 6.25
C ILE A 70 9.36 6.24 6.29
N GLN A 71 8.96 5.54 5.23
CA GLN A 71 7.69 4.82 5.21
C GLN A 71 7.63 3.73 6.30
N TYR A 72 8.70 2.95 6.49
CA TYR A 72 8.76 1.94 7.55
C TYR A 72 8.77 2.52 8.96
N LEU A 73 9.33 3.73 9.16
CA LEU A 73 9.19 4.43 10.43
C LEU A 73 7.72 4.79 10.72
N GLY A 74 6.98 5.22 9.69
CA GLY A 74 5.53 5.40 9.78
C GLY A 74 4.80 4.10 10.12
N VAL A 75 5.17 2.99 9.47
CA VAL A 75 4.60 1.66 9.75
C VAL A 75 4.85 1.23 11.20
N LEU A 76 6.07 1.43 11.72
CA LEU A 76 6.43 1.12 13.10
C LEU A 76 5.51 1.85 14.08
N LEU A 77 5.35 3.16 13.91
CA LEU A 77 4.48 3.97 14.75
C LEU A 77 3.01 3.57 14.61
N GLY A 78 2.54 3.33 13.39
CA GLY A 78 1.18 2.88 13.14
C GLY A 78 0.85 1.55 13.84
N ASN A 79 1.76 0.58 13.81
CA ASN A 79 1.56 -0.74 14.43
C ASN A 79 1.44 -0.66 15.96
N CYS A 80 2.12 0.27 16.62
CA CYS A 80 2.02 0.44 18.08
C CYS A 80 0.60 0.83 18.52
N PHE A 81 -0.11 1.64 17.73
CA PHE A 81 -1.40 2.21 18.12
C PHE A 81 -2.60 1.55 17.42
N ALA A 82 -2.44 1.09 16.18
CA ALA A 82 -3.56 0.63 15.36
C ALA A 82 -4.33 -0.53 15.98
N GLY A 83 -3.64 -1.51 16.59
CA GLY A 83 -4.27 -2.64 17.27
C GLY A 83 -5.13 -2.21 18.46
N ILE A 84 -4.56 -1.36 19.34
CA ILE A 84 -5.24 -0.86 20.54
C ILE A 84 -6.48 -0.05 20.15
N LEU A 85 -6.35 0.82 19.15
CA LEU A 85 -7.48 1.62 18.66
C LEU A 85 -8.56 0.74 18.05
N ALA A 86 -8.20 -0.29 17.28
CA ALA A 86 -9.15 -1.20 16.65
C ALA A 86 -9.95 -2.01 17.65
N ASP A 87 -9.32 -2.50 18.72
CA ASP A 87 -10.01 -3.25 19.76
C ASP A 87 -10.87 -2.35 20.66
N ARG A 88 -10.52 -1.06 20.79
CA ARG A 88 -11.29 -0.09 21.57
C ARG A 88 -12.51 0.46 20.81
N TYR A 89 -12.31 0.97 19.60
CA TYR A 89 -13.33 1.71 18.84
C TYR A 89 -14.06 0.86 17.79
N GLY A 90 -13.58 -0.34 17.51
CA GLY A 90 -14.15 -1.24 16.52
C GLY A 90 -13.33 -1.31 15.24
N ARG A 91 -13.20 -2.52 14.70
CA ARG A 91 -12.33 -2.83 13.56
C ARG A 91 -12.77 -2.13 12.28
N ARG A 92 -14.09 -2.04 12.05
CA ARG A 92 -14.66 -1.42 10.85
C ARG A 92 -14.35 0.08 10.79
N LEU A 93 -14.51 0.79 11.91
CA LEU A 93 -14.27 2.23 11.98
C LEU A 93 -12.79 2.55 11.75
N ILE A 94 -11.89 1.86 12.46
CA ILE A 94 -10.45 2.10 12.31
C ILE A 94 -9.95 1.74 10.91
N LEU A 95 -10.48 0.69 10.29
CA LEU A 95 -10.14 0.33 8.91
C LEU A 95 -10.63 1.40 7.91
N LEU A 96 -11.85 1.93 8.08
CA LEU A 96 -12.35 3.02 7.24
C LEU A 96 -11.53 4.31 7.40
N LEU A 97 -11.13 4.66 8.62
CA LEU A 97 -10.26 5.81 8.86
C LEU A 97 -8.89 5.62 8.21
N ALA A 98 -8.28 4.43 8.35
CA ALA A 98 -7.00 4.12 7.72
C ALA A 98 -7.05 4.25 6.19
N LEU A 99 -8.14 3.78 5.56
CA LEU A 99 -8.36 3.93 4.12
C LEU A 99 -8.66 5.39 3.73
N ALA A 100 -9.45 6.11 4.54
CA ALA A 100 -9.83 7.49 4.29
C ALA A 100 -8.65 8.47 4.34
N PHE A 101 -7.65 8.23 5.19
CA PHE A 101 -6.41 9.01 5.21
C PHE A 101 -5.37 8.44 4.23
N GLY A 102 -5.23 7.12 4.17
CA GLY A 102 -4.20 6.45 3.35
C GLY A 102 -4.35 6.68 1.84
N ILE A 103 -5.58 6.67 1.30
CA ILE A 103 -5.81 6.85 -0.15
C ILE A 103 -5.44 8.28 -0.60
N PRO A 104 -5.94 9.37 0.04
CA PRO A 104 -5.50 10.72 -0.28
C PRO A 104 -4.00 10.91 -0.11
N ASP A 105 -3.40 10.45 0.99
CA ASP A 105 -1.95 10.61 1.22
C ASP A 105 -1.12 9.92 0.12
N LEU A 106 -1.59 8.76 -0.35
CA LEU A 106 -0.95 8.03 -1.45
C LEU A 106 -1.00 8.82 -2.75
N VAL A 107 -2.17 9.37 -3.11
CA VAL A 107 -2.35 10.20 -4.31
C VAL A 107 -1.54 11.49 -4.21
N LEU A 108 -1.59 12.18 -3.07
CA LEU A 108 -0.84 13.41 -2.84
C LEU A 108 0.68 13.17 -2.94
N SER A 109 1.16 12.01 -2.47
CA SER A 109 2.57 11.63 -2.64
C SER A 109 2.99 11.48 -4.10
N ALA A 110 2.07 11.19 -5.03
CA ALA A 110 2.38 11.12 -6.46
C ALA A 110 2.27 12.48 -7.15
N VAL A 111 1.38 13.35 -6.68
CA VAL A 111 1.12 14.68 -7.28
C VAL A 111 2.25 15.68 -6.95
N PHE A 112 2.75 15.68 -5.72
CA PHE A 112 3.76 16.65 -5.31
C PHE A 112 5.16 16.27 -5.79
N VAL A 113 5.83 17.22 -6.45
CA VAL A 113 7.20 17.09 -6.99
C VAL A 113 8.31 17.52 -6.02
N SER A 114 7.95 17.94 -4.81
CA SER A 114 8.92 18.37 -3.80
C SER A 114 9.36 17.18 -2.94
N LEU A 115 10.67 16.92 -2.86
CA LEU A 115 11.24 15.76 -2.13
C LEU A 115 10.82 15.74 -0.63
N PRO A 116 10.87 16.85 0.14
CA PRO A 116 10.42 16.85 1.53
C PRO A 116 8.93 16.51 1.69
N VAL A 117 8.09 17.07 0.80
CA VAL A 117 6.64 16.84 0.81
C VAL A 117 6.33 15.38 0.46
N PHE A 118 7.03 14.84 -0.53
CA PHE A 118 6.98 13.43 -0.90
C PHE A 118 7.31 12.52 0.29
N TYR A 119 8.37 12.81 1.05
CA TYR A 119 8.73 12.03 2.23
C TYR A 119 7.70 12.14 3.36
N ALA A 120 7.15 13.33 3.60
CA ALA A 120 6.10 13.53 4.59
C ALA A 120 4.86 12.68 4.29
N PHE A 121 4.35 12.71 3.05
CA PHE A 121 3.22 11.87 2.67
C PHE A 121 3.56 10.38 2.72
N ARG A 122 4.79 9.97 2.37
CA ARG A 122 5.19 8.54 2.47
C ARG A 122 5.24 8.03 3.90
N PHE A 123 5.62 8.89 4.85
CA PHE A 123 5.50 8.59 6.27
C PHE A 123 4.04 8.37 6.70
N LEU A 124 3.14 9.28 6.32
CA LEU A 124 1.71 9.18 6.64
C LEU A 124 1.05 7.95 6.01
N VAL A 125 1.37 7.67 4.73
CA VAL A 125 0.97 6.42 4.07
C VAL A 125 1.47 5.20 4.85
N GLY A 126 2.69 5.24 5.40
CA GLY A 126 3.22 4.18 6.25
C GLY A 126 2.35 3.88 7.48
N ILE A 127 1.87 4.91 8.16
CA ILE A 127 0.95 4.77 9.31
C ILE A 127 -0.37 4.11 8.86
N SER A 128 -0.93 4.58 7.75
CA SER A 128 -2.17 4.04 7.18
C SER A 128 -2.03 2.60 6.68
N ILE A 129 -0.87 2.23 6.12
CA ILE A 129 -0.55 0.84 5.72
C ILE A 129 -0.54 -0.06 6.95
N ALA A 130 0.14 0.35 8.03
CA ALA A 130 0.17 -0.42 9.28
C ALA A 130 -1.25 -0.71 9.78
N ALA A 131 -2.08 0.33 9.91
CA ALA A 131 -3.46 0.18 10.38
C ALA A 131 -4.31 -0.71 9.44
N THR A 132 -4.18 -0.52 8.13
CA THR A 132 -4.92 -1.32 7.14
C THR A 132 -4.50 -2.78 7.18
N MET A 133 -3.20 -3.08 7.32
CA MET A 133 -2.73 -4.46 7.40
C MET A 133 -3.15 -5.10 8.72
N THR A 134 -2.83 -4.52 9.87
CA THR A 134 -3.12 -5.14 11.17
C THR A 134 -4.62 -5.34 11.39
N VAL A 135 -5.42 -4.32 11.11
CA VAL A 135 -6.88 -4.34 11.34
C VAL A 135 -7.59 -5.08 10.22
N GLY A 136 -7.17 -4.88 8.97
CA GLY A 136 -7.77 -5.53 7.81
C GLY A 136 -7.62 -7.04 7.84
N TRP A 137 -6.44 -7.57 8.18
CA TRP A 137 -6.24 -9.02 8.33
C TRP A 137 -7.11 -9.60 9.43
N ALA A 138 -7.19 -8.92 10.57
CA ALA A 138 -8.00 -9.33 11.70
C ALA A 138 -9.50 -9.31 11.34
N TYR A 139 -9.96 -8.26 10.65
CA TYR A 139 -11.33 -8.14 10.15
C TYR A 139 -11.68 -9.24 9.14
N CYS A 140 -10.85 -9.47 8.13
CA CYS A 140 -11.04 -10.54 7.14
C CYS A 140 -11.07 -11.93 7.79
N ALA A 141 -10.19 -12.20 8.76
CA ALA A 141 -10.13 -13.49 9.44
C ALA A 141 -11.42 -13.80 10.23
N GLU A 142 -12.09 -12.76 10.74
CA GLU A 142 -13.35 -12.89 11.48
C GLU A 142 -14.59 -13.00 10.59
N MET A 143 -14.51 -12.54 9.34
CA MET A 143 -15.63 -12.56 8.39
C MET A 143 -15.59 -13.76 7.44
N ILE A 144 -14.38 -14.25 7.09
CA ILE A 144 -14.19 -15.28 6.08
C ILE A 144 -13.95 -16.63 6.76
N SER A 145 -14.80 -17.61 6.43
CA SER A 145 -14.57 -19.03 6.75
C SER A 145 -13.23 -19.50 6.18
N ALA A 146 -12.51 -20.35 6.91
CA ALA A 146 -11.10 -20.71 6.68
C ALA A 146 -10.74 -21.09 5.22
N ARG A 147 -11.71 -21.56 4.42
CA ARG A 147 -11.54 -22.10 3.07
C ARG A 147 -11.25 -21.07 1.96
N HIS A 148 -11.55 -19.78 2.17
CA HIS A 148 -11.43 -18.75 1.12
C HIS A 148 -10.45 -17.60 1.44
N ARG A 149 -9.75 -17.67 2.58
CA ARG A 149 -8.93 -16.56 3.13
C ARG A 149 -7.76 -16.10 2.23
N PHE A 150 -7.35 -16.87 1.23
CA PHE A 150 -6.11 -16.65 0.47
C PHE A 150 -6.28 -16.20 -0.99
N LYS A 151 -7.47 -16.29 -1.59
CA LYS A 151 -7.65 -16.02 -3.04
C LYS A 151 -7.59 -14.53 -3.43
N LEU A 152 -7.61 -13.61 -2.46
CA LEU A 152 -7.70 -12.16 -2.71
C LEU A 152 -6.34 -11.43 -2.72
N ARG A 153 -5.21 -12.11 -2.45
CA ARG A 153 -3.93 -11.43 -2.17
C ARG A 153 -3.00 -11.20 -3.37
N THR A 154 -3.23 -11.82 -4.52
CA THR A 154 -2.17 -12.00 -5.53
C THR A 154 -2.22 -11.12 -6.79
N PHE A 155 -3.15 -10.17 -6.93
CA PHE A 155 -3.31 -9.47 -8.21
C PHE A 155 -2.59 -8.11 -8.37
N THR A 156 -1.77 -7.69 -7.42
CA THR A 156 -1.33 -6.29 -7.38
C THR A 156 0.19 -6.17 -7.51
N SER A 157 0.71 -6.05 -8.75
CA SER A 157 1.97 -5.33 -9.09
C SER A 157 2.44 -5.45 -10.56
N TRP A 158 1.67 -5.99 -11.50
CA TRP A 158 2.23 -6.40 -12.81
C TRP A 158 2.11 -5.39 -13.96
N VAL A 159 1.56 -4.18 -13.74
CA VAL A 159 1.07 -3.34 -14.87
C VAL A 159 1.63 -1.91 -14.91
N ALA A 160 2.69 -1.58 -14.18
CA ALA A 160 3.17 -0.19 -14.16
C ALA A 160 4.68 -0.06 -14.41
N TYR A 161 5.01 0.52 -15.56
CA TYR A 161 6.38 0.92 -15.95
C TYR A 161 6.84 2.20 -15.23
N GLU A 162 5.89 3.03 -14.76
CA GLU A 162 6.15 4.28 -14.05
C GLU A 162 5.61 4.26 -12.61
N TRP A 163 6.41 4.78 -11.67
CA TRP A 163 6.06 4.77 -10.24
C TRP A 163 4.79 5.57 -9.89
N ARG A 164 4.50 6.66 -10.61
CA ARG A 164 3.27 7.45 -10.37
C ARG A 164 2.03 6.70 -10.79
N LEU A 165 2.05 6.11 -11.99
CA LEU A 165 0.96 5.27 -12.48
C LEU A 165 0.73 4.09 -11.54
N ALA A 166 1.80 3.42 -11.09
CA ALA A 166 1.70 2.35 -10.09
C ALA A 166 0.98 2.82 -8.82
N THR A 167 1.30 4.03 -8.36
CA THR A 167 0.69 4.65 -7.17
C THR A 167 -0.80 4.91 -7.37
N TYR A 168 -1.19 5.47 -8.52
CA TYR A 168 -2.61 5.73 -8.85
C TYR A 168 -3.41 4.44 -9.02
N TYR A 169 -2.86 3.42 -9.67
CA TYR A 169 -3.50 2.11 -9.78
C TYR A 169 -3.76 1.49 -8.41
N HIS A 170 -2.80 1.61 -7.49
CA HIS A 170 -2.97 1.12 -6.13
C HIS A 170 -4.04 1.90 -5.36
N ALA A 171 -4.11 3.23 -5.53
CA ALA A 171 -5.15 4.05 -4.95
C ALA A 171 -6.56 3.66 -5.46
N ILE A 172 -6.70 3.46 -6.78
CA ILE A 172 -7.96 3.02 -7.41
C ILE A 172 -8.38 1.65 -6.87
N LEU A 173 -7.47 0.69 -6.79
CA LEU A 173 -7.81 -0.64 -6.28
C LEU A 173 -8.23 -0.59 -4.80
N SER A 174 -7.62 0.31 -4.03
CA SER A 174 -7.96 0.53 -2.62
C SER A 174 -9.40 1.07 -2.44
N LEU A 175 -9.98 1.74 -3.44
CA LEU A 175 -11.41 2.10 -3.43
C LEU A 175 -12.31 0.86 -3.43
N GLY A 176 -11.90 -0.23 -4.08
CA GLY A 176 -12.60 -1.50 -4.01
C GLY A 176 -12.65 -2.06 -2.58
N ALA A 177 -11.56 -1.89 -1.81
CA ALA A 177 -11.54 -2.25 -0.39
C ALA A 177 -12.48 -1.37 0.45
N VAL A 178 -12.56 -0.06 0.15
CA VAL A 178 -13.53 0.84 0.79
C VAL A 178 -14.96 0.35 0.56
N LEU A 179 -15.33 0.06 -0.70
CA LEU A 179 -16.66 -0.47 -1.04
C LEU A 179 -16.96 -1.78 -0.29
N ALA A 180 -15.99 -2.69 -0.23
CA ALA A 180 -16.16 -3.95 0.50
C ALA A 180 -16.46 -3.72 2.00
N VAL A 181 -15.74 -2.81 2.66
CA VAL A 181 -15.95 -2.49 4.09
C VAL A 181 -17.29 -1.76 4.34
N PHE A 182 -17.82 -1.05 3.35
CA PHE A 182 -19.17 -0.47 3.43
C PHE A 182 -20.27 -1.54 3.35
N ILE A 183 -20.12 -2.53 2.46
CA ILE A 183 -21.06 -3.65 2.30
C ILE A 183 -21.01 -4.59 3.52
N LEU A 184 -19.81 -4.84 4.03
CA LEU A 184 -19.58 -5.78 5.11
C LEU A 184 -20.01 -5.20 6.49
N PRO A 185 -20.71 -6.00 7.33
CA PRO A 185 -21.09 -5.56 8.67
C PRO A 185 -19.88 -5.44 9.61
N GLU A 186 -20.10 -4.89 10.79
CA GLU A 186 -19.08 -4.91 11.84
C GLU A 186 -18.74 -6.35 12.29
N SER A 187 -17.51 -6.57 12.76
CA SER A 187 -17.05 -7.90 13.16
C SER A 187 -17.96 -8.51 14.24
N PRO A 188 -18.56 -9.69 14.00
CA PRO A 188 -19.37 -10.38 15.00
C PRO A 188 -18.57 -10.76 16.25
N LEU A 189 -17.28 -11.09 16.09
CA LEU A 189 -16.43 -11.49 17.22
C LEU A 189 -16.09 -10.30 18.11
N TRP A 190 -15.83 -9.12 17.52
CA TRP A 190 -15.67 -7.89 18.28
C TRP A 190 -16.97 -7.47 18.98
N LEU A 191 -18.13 -7.57 18.31
CA LEU A 191 -19.43 -7.27 18.93
C LEU A 191 -19.71 -8.20 20.12
N LYS A 192 -19.38 -9.49 19.98
CA LYS A 192 -19.51 -10.48 21.06
C LYS A 192 -18.59 -10.16 22.24
N SER A 193 -17.34 -9.77 22.00
CA SER A 193 -16.40 -9.44 23.09
C SER A 193 -16.81 -8.19 23.87
N LYS A 194 -17.57 -7.28 23.25
CA LYS A 194 -18.17 -6.10 23.90
C LYS A 194 -19.54 -6.37 24.55
N GLY A 195 -20.11 -7.57 24.38
CA GLY A 195 -21.44 -7.92 24.90
C GLY A 195 -22.62 -7.38 24.09
N TYR A 196 -22.40 -6.89 22.86
CA TYR A 196 -23.45 -6.36 21.98
C TYR A 196 -24.18 -7.47 21.20
N TYR A 197 -24.90 -8.35 21.92
CA TYR A 197 -25.52 -9.56 21.34
C TYR A 197 -26.58 -9.28 20.26
N SER A 198 -27.34 -8.19 20.36
CA SER A 198 -28.33 -7.81 19.34
C SER A 198 -27.67 -7.45 18.01
N ARG A 199 -26.67 -6.57 18.04
CA ARG A 199 -25.87 -6.17 16.87
C ARG A 199 -25.07 -7.33 16.31
N GLU A 200 -24.54 -8.21 17.16
CA GLU A 200 -23.87 -9.43 16.73
C GLU A 200 -24.81 -10.30 15.88
N ALA A 201 -26.04 -10.52 16.36
CA ALA A 201 -27.03 -11.31 15.63
C ALA A 201 -27.34 -10.71 14.26
N ASP A 202 -27.50 -9.39 14.16
CA ASP A 202 -27.77 -8.72 12.89
C ASP A 202 -26.58 -8.73 11.93
N ALA A 203 -25.35 -8.58 12.45
CA ALA A 203 -24.13 -8.72 11.67
C ALA A 203 -24.01 -10.14 11.08
N ARG A 204 -24.33 -11.17 11.88
CA ARG A 204 -24.35 -12.57 11.41
C ARG A 204 -25.44 -12.85 10.39
N LYS A 205 -26.65 -12.28 10.54
CA LYS A 205 -27.71 -12.39 9.53
C LYS A 205 -27.28 -11.79 8.20
N ARG A 206 -26.67 -10.59 8.21
CA ARG A 206 -26.12 -9.96 6.99
C ARG A 206 -25.05 -10.81 6.33
N LEU A 207 -24.12 -11.36 7.11
CA LEU A 207 -23.10 -12.29 6.60
C LEU A 207 -23.70 -13.56 5.99
N ALA A 208 -24.74 -14.12 6.63
CA ALA A 208 -25.44 -15.30 6.12
C ALA A 208 -26.13 -14.99 4.78
N LEU A 209 -26.83 -13.85 4.68
CA LEU A 209 -27.44 -13.37 3.44
C LEU A 209 -26.41 -13.18 2.31
N ILE A 210 -25.26 -12.57 2.59
CA ILE A 210 -24.18 -12.37 1.60
C ILE A 210 -23.64 -13.71 1.09
N ASN A 211 -23.56 -14.71 1.97
CA ASN A 211 -23.07 -16.05 1.62
C ASN A 211 -24.17 -16.99 1.08
N GLY A 212 -25.43 -16.54 0.98
CA GLY A 212 -26.57 -17.38 0.61
C GLY A 212 -26.88 -18.51 1.61
N LEU A 213 -26.51 -18.34 2.87
CA LEU A 213 -26.68 -19.33 3.95
C LEU A 213 -27.86 -18.95 4.86
N GLU A 214 -28.51 -19.95 5.45
CA GLU A 214 -29.53 -19.73 6.48
C GLU A 214 -28.90 -19.38 7.84
N TYR A 215 -29.41 -18.32 8.49
CA TYR A 215 -28.97 -17.93 9.82
C TYR A 215 -29.59 -18.86 10.89
N LYS A 216 -28.79 -19.78 11.44
CA LYS A 216 -29.16 -20.52 12.65
C LYS A 216 -28.76 -19.74 13.90
N LYS A 217 -29.74 -19.38 14.74
CA LYS A 217 -29.51 -18.76 16.04
C LYS A 217 -28.90 -19.82 16.97
N GLY A 218 -27.60 -19.72 17.24
CA GLY A 218 -26.89 -20.70 18.07
C GLY A 218 -27.47 -20.76 19.48
N VAL A 219 -28.04 -21.91 19.85
CA VAL A 219 -28.34 -22.28 21.24
C VAL A 219 -27.05 -22.82 21.83
N GLY A 220 -26.41 -22.07 22.74
CA GLY A 220 -25.34 -22.56 23.62
C GLY A 220 -24.07 -23.13 22.97
N ASN A 221 -22.95 -22.42 23.14
CA ASN A 221 -21.58 -22.96 23.10
C ASN A 221 -21.18 -23.94 21.97
N ALA A 222 -21.28 -23.54 20.70
CA ALA A 222 -20.30 -23.85 19.64
C ALA A 222 -20.85 -23.39 18.28
N LEU A 223 -20.04 -22.68 17.51
CA LEU A 223 -20.35 -22.27 16.13
C LEU A 223 -19.86 -23.35 15.16
N GLN A 224 -20.78 -24.13 14.60
CA GLN A 224 -20.53 -24.90 13.37
C GLN A 224 -20.98 -24.06 12.17
N PHE A 225 -20.03 -23.72 11.30
CA PHE A 225 -20.30 -23.37 9.91
C PHE A 225 -20.25 -24.68 9.14
N MET A 226 -21.36 -25.08 8.52
CA MET A 226 -21.40 -26.16 7.54
C MET A 226 -21.71 -25.56 6.17
#